data_AF-A0A962YPP0-F1
#
_entry.id   AF-A0A962YPP0-F1
#
_cell.length_a   1.000
_cell.length_b   1.000
_cell.length_c   1.000
_cell.angle_alpha   90.00
_cell.angle_beta   90.00
_cell.angle_gamma   90.00
#
_symmetry.space_group_name_H-M   'P 1'
#
loop_
_entity.id
_entity.type
_entity.pdbx_description
1 polymer ?
#
loop_
_entity_poly.entity_id
_entity_poly.type
_entity_poly.pdbx_seq_one_letter_code
_entity_poly.pdbx_strand_id
1 'polypeptide(L)' 'MPLEDFILTVFCWVDQRLNALLGNRPLRQRGFAPKLTDREVITMEVVGEFFGLDTDVGIWKHLGRHWPYIQV' A
#
# COMPACT_ATOMS: atom_id res chain seq x y z
N MET A 1 9.06 11.85 13.15
CA MET A 1 8.91 11.80 11.68
C MET A 1 7.47 12.18 11.36
N PRO A 2 7.22 13.15 10.47
CA PRO A 2 5.88 13.42 9.93
C PRO A 2 5.24 12.16 9.36
N LEU A 3 3.91 12.05 9.43
CA LEU A 3 3.17 10.89 8.91
C LEU A 3 3.45 10.66 7.43
N GLU A 4 3.48 11.73 6.65
CA GLU A 4 3.76 11.70 5.21
C GLU A 4 5.16 11.15 4.92
N ASP A 5 6.18 11.64 5.64
CA ASP A 5 7.55 11.14 5.50
C ASP A 5 7.64 9.65 5.86
N PHE A 6 6.91 9.22 6.90
CA PHE A 6 6.84 7.82 7.30
C PHE A 6 6.25 6.95 6.19
N ILE A 7 5.10 7.34 5.65
CA ILE A 7 4.44 6.63 4.55
C ILE A 7 5.34 6.58 3.31
N LEU A 8 5.97 7.70 2.95
CA LEU A 8 6.91 7.77 1.83
C LEU A 8 8.11 6.85 2.03
N THR A 9 8.63 6.77 3.26
CA THR A 9 9.76 5.89 3.59
C THR A 9 9.37 4.43 3.45
N VAL A 10 8.21 4.05 3.98
CA VAL A 10 7.67 2.69 3.83
C VAL A 10 7.43 2.36 2.35
N PHE A 11 6.86 3.29 1.59
CA PHE A 11 6.65 3.11 0.14
C PHE A 11 7.95 2.85 -0.60
N CYS A 12 8.99 3.67 -0.36
CA CYS A 12 10.30 3.49 -0.99
C CYS A 12 10.91 2.13 -0.64
N TRP A 13 10.78 1.68 0.61
CA TRP A 13 11.26 0.36 1.02
C TRP A 13 10.50 -0.78 0.34
N VAL A 14 9.17 -0.67 0.26
CA VAL A 14 8.31 -1.66 -0.42
C VAL A 14 8.65 -1.71 -1.91
N ASP A 15 8.76 -0.56 -2.59
CA ASP A 15 9.11 -0.48 -4.01
C ASP A 15 10.47 -1.13 -4.29
N GLN A 16 11.51 -0.75 -3.54
CA GLN A 16 12.84 -1.32 -3.69
C GLN A 16 12.83 -2.84 -3.46
N ARG A 17 12.11 -3.31 -2.44
CA ARG A 17 12.04 -4.73 -2.11
C ARG A 17 11.28 -5.53 -3.16
N LEU A 18 10.16 -5.02 -3.64
CA LEU A 18 9.39 -5.65 -4.71
C LEU A 18 10.18 -5.69 -6.02
N ASN A 19 10.86 -4.60 -6.38
CA ASN A 19 11.74 -4.56 -7.56
C ASN A 19 12.85 -5.62 -7.45
N ALA A 20 13.47 -5.77 -6.27
CA ALA A 20 14.51 -6.77 -6.05
C ALA A 20 13.97 -8.22 -6.16
N LEU A 21 12.74 -8.47 -5.70
CA LEU A 21 12.13 -9.81 -5.69
C LEU A 21 11.53 -10.22 -7.05
N LEU A 22 10.87 -9.28 -7.73
CA LEU A 22 10.07 -9.57 -8.93
C LEU A 22 10.75 -9.08 -10.22
N GLY A 23 11.71 -8.16 -10.12
CA GLY A 23 12.20 -7.37 -11.25
C GLY A 23 11.05 -6.53 -11.83
N ASN A 24 10.89 -6.59 -13.15
CA ASN A 24 9.80 -5.92 -13.86
C ASN A 24 8.51 -6.75 -13.97
N ARG A 25 8.40 -7.88 -13.24
CA ARG A 25 7.21 -8.72 -13.30
C ARG A 25 6.14 -8.23 -12.31
N PRO A 26 4.87 -8.16 -12.71
CA PRO A 26 3.80 -7.80 -11.78
C PRO A 26 3.58 -8.93 -10.76
N LEU A 27 3.21 -8.58 -9.52
CA LEU A 27 2.86 -9.57 -8.50
C LEU A 27 1.51 -10.21 -8.83
N ARG A 28 0.52 -9.38 -9.18
CA ARG A 28 -0.79 -9.84 -9.66
C ARG A 28 -0.74 -10.13 -11.16
N GLN A 29 -1.12 -11.35 -11.53
CA GLN A 29 -1.08 -11.82 -12.93
C GLN A 29 -2.47 -12.02 -13.57
N ARG A 30 -3.55 -11.94 -12.78
CA ARG A 30 -4.93 -12.20 -13.21
C ARG A 30 -5.90 -11.28 -12.47
N GLY A 31 -7.12 -11.16 -12.99
CA GLY A 31 -8.19 -10.34 -12.44
C GLY A 31 -8.38 -9.02 -13.18
N PHE A 32 -9.29 -8.19 -12.67
CA PHE A 32 -9.52 -6.86 -13.21
C PHE A 32 -8.33 -5.94 -12.96
N ALA A 33 -8.13 -4.97 -13.85
CA ALA A 33 -7.12 -3.95 -13.68
C ALA A 33 -7.37 -3.18 -12.38
N PRO A 34 -6.43 -3.22 -11.43
CA PRO A 34 -6.63 -2.60 -10.12
C PRO A 34 -6.38 -1.10 -10.18
N LYS A 35 -7.09 -0.34 -9.36
CA LYS A 35 -6.89 1.11 -9.23
C LYS A 35 -5.55 1.46 -8.57
N LEU A 36 -5.11 0.62 -7.64
CA LEU A 36 -3.83 0.76 -6.95
C LEU A 36 -2.85 -0.30 -7.41
N THR A 37 -1.59 0.10 -7.52
CA THR A 37 -0.45 -0.78 -7.78
C THR A 37 -0.19 -1.73 -6.60
N ASP A 38 0.53 -2.82 -6.85
CA ASP A 38 0.92 -3.78 -5.81
C ASP A 38 1.73 -3.11 -4.69
N ARG A 39 2.55 -2.11 -5.05
CA ARG A 39 3.40 -1.35 -4.13
C ARG A 39 2.56 -0.48 -3.20
N GLU A 40 1.56 0.21 -3.75
CA GLU A 40 0.65 1.03 -2.95
C GLU A 40 -0.13 0.18 -1.97
N VAL A 41 -0.73 -0.94 -2.43
CA VAL A 41 -1.52 -1.82 -1.56
C VAL A 41 -0.66 -2.38 -0.42
N ILE A 42 0.53 -2.92 -0.71
CA ILE A 42 1.41 -3.44 0.35
C ILE A 42 1.86 -2.33 1.31
N THR A 43 2.09 -1.12 0.81
CA THR A 43 2.41 0.03 1.67
C THR A 43 1.24 0.33 2.62
N MET A 44 0.01 0.31 2.11
CA MET A 44 -1.19 0.52 2.92
C MET A 44 -1.32 -0.54 4.02
N GLU A 45 -1.09 -1.81 3.71
CA GLU A 45 -1.11 -2.91 4.68
C GLU A 45 -0.06 -2.72 5.78
N VAL A 46 1.20 -2.43 5.41
CA VAL A 46 2.29 -2.23 6.38
C VAL A 46 2.04 -1.02 7.28
N VAL A 47 1.61 0.10 6.70
CA VAL A 47 1.30 1.32 7.46
C VAL A 47 0.07 1.12 8.34
N GLY A 48 -0.96 0.44 7.84
CA GLY A 48 -2.18 0.14 8.57
C GLY A 48 -1.92 -0.73 9.80
N GLU A 49 -1.18 -1.81 9.62
CA GLU A 49 -0.74 -2.70 10.71
C GLU A 49 0.10 -1.93 11.74
N PHE A 50 1.02 -1.07 11.29
CA PHE A 50 1.83 -0.23 12.18
C PHE A 50 0.97 0.72 13.05
N PHE A 51 -0.20 1.15 12.55
CA PHE A 51 -1.16 1.94 13.31
C PHE A 51 -2.15 1.12 14.15
N GLY A 52 -2.00 -0.22 14.20
CA GLY A 52 -2.89 -1.11 14.95
C GLY A 52 -4.26 -1.27 14.30
N LEU A 53 -4.34 -1.16 12.97
CA LEU A 53 -5.56 -1.45 12.22
C LEU A 53 -5.52 -2.91 11.76
N ASP A 54 -5.91 -3.81 12.65
CA ASP A 54 -5.75 -5.28 12.46
C ASP A 54 -6.60 -5.92 11.34
N THR A 55 -7.37 -5.12 10.57
CA THR A 55 -8.26 -5.66 9.53
C THR A 55 -8.11 -4.89 8.24
N ASP A 56 -8.07 -5.60 7.11
CA ASP A 56 -8.02 -5.02 5.76
C ASP A 56 -9.15 -3.99 5.55
N VAL A 57 -10.35 -4.29 6.07
CA VAL A 57 -11.50 -3.38 6.01
C VAL A 57 -11.26 -2.13 6.87
N GLY A 58 -10.62 -2.27 8.03
CA GLY A 58 -10.24 -1.17 8.90
C GLY A 58 -9.19 -0.27 8.25
N ILE A 59 -8.13 -0.87 7.69
CA ILE A 59 -7.09 -0.19 6.91
C ILE A 59 -7.71 0.57 5.73
N TRP A 60 -8.54 -0.11 4.94
CA TRP A 60 -9.21 0.47 3.78
C TRP A 60 -10.09 1.67 4.15
N LYS A 61 -10.90 1.55 5.20
CA LYS A 61 -11.77 2.63 5.68
C LYS A 61 -10.98 3.80 6.23
N HIS A 62 -9.92 3.53 7.00
CA HIS A 62 -9.09 4.56 7.57
C HIS A 62 -8.40 5.36 6.47
N LEU A 63 -7.66 4.68 5.58
CA LEU A 63 -6.95 5.32 4.49
C LEU A 63 -7.89 5.98 3.48
N GLY A 64 -9.08 5.42 3.25
CA GLY A 64 -10.12 6.04 2.43
C GLY A 64 -10.63 7.38 2.95
N ARG A 65 -10.69 7.56 4.28
CA ARG A 65 -11.06 8.84 4.89
C ARG A 65 -9.95 9.88 4.74
N HIS A 66 -8.69 9.45 4.83
CA HIS A 66 -7.53 10.34 4.74
C HIS A 66 -7.13 10.65 3.29
N TRP A 67 -7.34 9.71 2.37
CA TRP A 67 -7.05 9.82 0.93
C TRP A 67 -8.25 9.35 0.09
N PRO A 68 -9.23 10.24 -0.15
CA PRO A 68 -10.49 9.89 -0.81
C PRO A 68 -10.33 9.30 -2.22
N TYR A 69 -9.24 9.63 -2.93
CA TYR A 69 -8.99 9.08 -4.26
C TYR A 69 -8.78 7.56 -4.26
N ILE A 70 -8.50 6.94 -3.11
CA ILE A 70 -8.34 5.48 -2.99
C ILE A 70 -9.68 4.75 -3.07
N GLN A 71 -10.78 5.39 -2.67
CA GLN A 71 -12.11 4.78 -2.69
C GLN A 71 -12.62 4.63 -4.14
N VAL A 72 -13.29 3.52 -4.43
CA VAL A 72 -13.98 3.21 -5.71
C VAL A 72 -15.47 3.08 -5.44
#